data_AF-A0A7W0AEE1-F1
#
_entry.id   AF-A0A7W0AEE1-F1
#
_cell.length_a   1.000
_cell.length_b   1.000
_cell.length_c   1.000
_cell.angle_alpha   90.00
_cell.angle_beta   90.00
_cell.angle_gamma   90.00
#
_symmetry.space_group_name_H-M   'P 1'
#
loop_
_entity.id
_entity.type
_entity.pdbx_description
1 polymer ?
#
loop_
_entity_poly.entity_id
_entity_poly.type
_entity_poly.pdbx_seq_one_letter_code
_entity_poly.pdbx_strand_id
1 'polypeptide(L)'
;MKDNRNIHFSYIIAIMAFIIIGLISVKWSEVPRLTEYISFALTVSSLLLATLAIAYAFYSGENLSLTLQKISESSTEIKYAAQNINTLTNEIKEIPDSIKKVTSKVDSSNKLLENLSKEKMLGDDTTHTIKTESSDQTVATLTSDTQAISFLNNSPPRGCEALLIAILGYKERTSFELSDISQGNSYMYLLSYLLATKAAGLIDFEYDALRRIAVTNAHPALVEEVENYVIENNERTIKDLSMPGESEESNRVMVYSDYFNIFGYFNSMHKAKIQP
;
A
#
# COMPACT_ATOMS: atom_id res chain seq x y z
N MET A 1 -27.79 -22.18 5.77
CA MET A 1 -28.23 -23.50 6.27
C MET A 1 -27.53 -23.74 7.60
N LYS A 2 -28.30 -23.80 8.69
CA LYS A 2 -27.79 -23.93 10.06
C LYS A 2 -27.27 -25.36 10.23
N ASP A 3 -26.04 -25.53 10.71
CA ASP A 3 -25.37 -26.82 10.86
C ASP A 3 -26.11 -27.73 11.88
N ASN A 4 -27.11 -28.48 11.41
CA ASN A 4 -27.88 -29.43 12.24
C ASN A 4 -27.01 -30.59 12.77
N ARG A 5 -25.82 -30.80 12.19
CA ARG A 5 -24.89 -31.88 12.53
C ARG A 5 -24.34 -31.77 13.95
N ASN A 6 -24.07 -30.56 14.45
CA ASN A 6 -23.58 -30.35 15.82
C ASN A 6 -24.65 -30.68 16.86
N ILE A 7 -25.92 -30.42 16.52
CA ILE A 7 -27.07 -30.70 17.40
C ILE A 7 -27.31 -32.22 17.46
N HIS A 8 -27.32 -32.90 16.32
CA HIS A 8 -27.49 -34.36 16.27
C HIS A 8 -26.34 -35.10 16.97
N PHE A 9 -25.09 -34.63 16.82
CA PHE A 9 -23.94 -35.23 17.50
C PHE A 9 -24.03 -35.08 19.03
N SER A 10 -24.38 -33.88 19.52
CA SER A 10 -24.59 -33.65 20.95
C SER A 10 -25.74 -34.50 21.53
N TYR A 11 -26.83 -34.64 20.79
CA TYR A 11 -27.98 -35.44 21.23
C TYR A 11 -27.66 -36.94 21.29
N ILE A 12 -26.93 -37.46 20.30
CA ILE A 12 -26.47 -38.86 20.27
C ILE A 12 -25.54 -39.13 21.46
N ILE A 13 -24.57 -38.24 21.73
CA ILE A 13 -23.66 -38.38 22.88
C ILE A 13 -24.43 -38.39 24.21
N ALA A 14 -25.44 -37.53 24.35
CA ALA A 14 -26.23 -37.41 25.57
C ALA A 14 -27.08 -38.66 25.81
N ILE A 15 -27.73 -39.21 24.77
CA ILE A 15 -28.48 -40.47 24.87
C ILE A 15 -27.55 -41.63 25.21
N MET A 16 -26.38 -41.72 24.57
CA MET A 16 -25.38 -42.76 24.84
C MET A 16 -24.93 -42.72 26.31
N ALA A 17 -24.60 -41.53 26.81
CA ALA A 17 -24.22 -41.33 28.21
C ALA A 17 -25.35 -41.71 29.19
N PHE A 18 -26.59 -41.35 28.87
CA PHE A 18 -27.76 -41.69 29.70
C PHE A 18 -27.97 -43.21 29.79
N ILE A 19 -27.82 -43.92 28.67
CA ILE A 19 -27.91 -45.39 28.63
C ILE A 19 -26.79 -46.03 29.47
N ILE A 20 -25.55 -45.54 29.38
CA ILE A 20 -24.42 -46.03 30.18
C ILE A 20 -24.71 -45.85 31.68
N ILE A 21 -25.16 -44.66 32.09
CA ILE A 21 -25.48 -44.37 33.50
C ILE A 21 -26.60 -45.28 34.00
N GLY A 22 -27.64 -45.50 33.20
CA GLY A 22 -28.73 -46.42 33.54
C GLY A 22 -28.27 -47.86 33.74
N LEU A 23 -27.41 -48.38 32.86
CA LEU A 23 -26.85 -49.73 32.96
C LEU A 23 -25.98 -49.89 34.22
N ILE A 24 -25.12 -48.92 34.50
CA ILE A 24 -24.27 -48.91 35.69
C ILE A 24 -25.13 -48.83 36.96
N SER A 25 -26.22 -48.06 36.94
CA SER A 25 -27.13 -47.92 38.09
C SER A 25 -27.86 -49.22 38.44
N VAL A 26 -28.31 -50.00 37.45
CA VAL A 26 -28.97 -51.29 37.69
C VAL A 26 -27.99 -52.35 38.22
N LYS A 27 -26.76 -52.36 37.72
CA LYS A 27 -25.72 -53.34 38.09
C LYS A 27 -24.84 -52.91 39.26
N TRP A 28 -25.16 -51.77 39.89
CA TRP A 28 -24.38 -51.15 40.95
C TRP A 28 -24.15 -52.06 42.16
N SER A 29 -25.14 -52.89 42.50
CA SER A 29 -25.09 -53.77 43.68
C SER A 29 -24.41 -55.12 43.42
N GLU A 30 -24.18 -55.51 42.16
CA GLU A 30 -23.67 -56.84 41.81
C GLU A 30 -22.13 -56.91 41.80
N VAL A 31 -21.45 -55.78 41.67
CA VAL A 31 -19.99 -55.71 41.55
C VAL A 31 -19.37 -55.17 42.85
N PRO A 32 -18.75 -56.02 43.69
CA PRO A 32 -18.05 -55.55 44.87
C PRO A 32 -16.88 -54.63 44.49
N ARG A 33 -16.67 -53.55 45.25
CA ARG A 33 -15.59 -52.55 45.10
C ARG A 33 -15.67 -51.64 43.86
N LEU A 34 -16.75 -51.67 43.08
CA LEU A 34 -16.96 -50.75 41.95
C LEU A 34 -16.83 -49.28 42.37
N THR A 35 -17.37 -48.92 43.54
CA THR A 35 -17.27 -47.57 44.12
C THR A 35 -15.84 -47.16 44.43
N GLU A 36 -14.97 -48.09 44.86
CA GLU A 36 -13.56 -47.80 45.14
C GLU A 36 -12.81 -47.48 43.83
N TYR A 37 -13.04 -48.25 42.76
CA TYR A 37 -12.44 -48.00 41.46
C TYR A 37 -12.90 -46.68 40.82
N ILE A 38 -14.19 -46.36 40.89
CA ILE A 38 -14.74 -45.10 40.38
C ILE A 38 -14.15 -43.92 41.17
N SER A 39 -14.10 -44.00 42.49
CA SER A 39 -13.55 -42.94 43.34
C SER A 39 -12.06 -42.71 43.08
N PHE A 40 -11.30 -43.79 42.88
CA PHE A 40 -9.90 -43.70 42.49
C PHE A 40 -9.72 -43.06 41.11
N ALA A 41 -10.48 -43.49 40.11
CA ALA A 41 -10.44 -42.93 38.76
C ALA A 41 -10.83 -41.44 38.73
N LEU A 42 -11.84 -41.03 39.51
CA LEU A 42 -12.23 -39.63 39.65
C LEU A 42 -11.14 -38.78 40.29
N THR A 43 -10.43 -39.32 41.29
CA THR A 43 -9.30 -38.64 41.94
C THR A 43 -8.14 -38.44 40.98
N VAL A 44 -7.75 -39.48 40.23
CA VAL A 44 -6.71 -39.39 39.18
C VAL A 44 -7.13 -38.43 38.07
N SER A 45 -8.39 -38.46 37.65
CA SER A 45 -8.93 -37.54 36.63
C SER A 45 -8.90 -36.08 37.10
N SER A 46 -9.25 -35.82 38.36
CA SER A 46 -9.15 -34.47 38.96
C SER A 46 -7.71 -33.99 39.04
N LEU A 47 -6.76 -34.88 39.36
CA LEU A 47 -5.35 -34.54 39.39
C LEU A 47 -4.84 -34.17 37.98
N LEU A 48 -5.19 -34.96 36.96
CA LEU A 48 -4.84 -34.67 35.56
C LEU A 48 -5.45 -33.34 35.08
N LEU A 49 -6.71 -33.08 35.39
CA LEU A 49 -7.37 -31.84 34.99
C LEU A 49 -6.74 -30.62 35.68
N ALA A 50 -6.35 -30.76 36.96
CA ALA A 50 -5.61 -29.72 37.68
C ALA A 50 -4.22 -29.47 37.04
N THR A 51 -3.50 -30.52 36.65
CA THR A 51 -2.23 -30.38 35.94
C THR A 51 -2.40 -29.69 34.59
N LEU A 52 -3.43 -30.05 33.81
CA LEU A 52 -3.75 -29.37 32.55
C LEU A 52 -4.10 -27.89 32.76
N ALA A 53 -4.87 -27.59 33.80
CA ALA A 53 -5.23 -26.20 34.14
C ALA A 53 -3.99 -25.37 34.49
N ILE A 54 -3.06 -25.93 35.28
CA ILE A 54 -1.78 -25.29 35.59
C ILE A 54 -0.96 -25.08 34.31
N ALA A 55 -0.82 -26.11 33.46
CA ALA A 55 -0.07 -26.01 32.21
C ALA A 55 -0.64 -24.92 31.28
N TYR A 56 -1.97 -24.87 31.16
CA TYR A 56 -2.65 -23.85 30.35
C TYR A 56 -2.49 -22.44 30.93
N ALA A 57 -2.51 -22.29 32.26
CA ALA A 57 -2.27 -21.01 32.91
C ALA A 57 -0.85 -20.49 32.64
N PHE A 58 0.16 -21.36 32.65
CA PHE A 58 1.52 -21.00 32.25
C PHE A 58 1.60 -20.58 30.77
N TYR A 59 1.05 -21.38 29.87
CA TYR A 59 1.04 -21.07 28.44
C TYR A 59 0.27 -19.77 28.12
N SER A 60 -0.84 -19.52 28.81
CA SER A 60 -1.61 -18.28 28.65
C SER A 60 -0.91 -17.06 29.25
N GLY A 61 -0.16 -17.23 30.33
CA GLY A 61 0.58 -16.14 30.99
C GLY A 61 1.67 -15.55 30.10
N GLU A 62 2.44 -16.40 29.41
CA GLU A 62 3.49 -15.95 28.47
C GLU A 62 2.91 -15.20 27.27
N ASN A 63 1.83 -15.70 26.68
CA ASN A 63 1.16 -15.07 25.55
C ASN A 63 0.52 -13.72 25.91
N LEU A 64 0.01 -13.57 27.14
CA LEU A 64 -0.55 -12.31 27.62
C LEU A 64 0.55 -11.24 27.75
N SER A 65 1.70 -11.59 28.30
CA SER A 65 2.85 -10.68 28.43
C SER A 65 3.32 -10.17 27.06
N LEU A 66 3.48 -11.07 26.09
CA LEU A 66 3.84 -10.72 24.71
C LEU A 66 2.79 -9.83 24.04
N THR A 67 1.51 -10.10 24.29
CA THR A 67 0.41 -9.28 23.74
C THR A 67 0.41 -7.88 24.35
N LEU A 68 0.62 -7.76 25.66
CA LEU A 68 0.73 -6.46 26.34
C LEU A 68 1.95 -5.67 25.88
N GLN A 69 3.08 -6.34 25.65
CA GLN A 69 4.27 -5.72 25.08
C GLN A 69 3.99 -5.15 23.68
N LYS A 70 3.39 -5.94 22.79
CA LYS A 70 2.99 -5.47 21.45
C LYS A 70 2.04 -4.29 21.50
N ILE A 71 1.06 -4.30 22.43
CA ILE A 71 0.15 -3.16 22.64
C ILE A 71 0.93 -1.91 23.07
N SER A 72 1.90 -2.06 23.97
CA SER A 72 2.75 -0.94 24.43
C SER A 72 3.60 -0.37 23.30
N GLU A 73 4.18 -1.24 22.46
CA GLU A 73 4.96 -0.84 21.28
C GLU A 73 4.08 -0.09 20.27
N SER A 74 2.93 -0.66 19.89
CA SER A 74 1.98 0.01 18.98
C SER A 74 1.45 1.33 19.55
N SER A 75 1.19 1.42 20.87
CA SER A 75 0.77 2.68 21.51
C SER A 75 1.86 3.74 21.44
N THR A 76 3.13 3.33 21.48
CA THR A 76 4.29 4.21 21.37
C THR A 76 4.43 4.72 19.94
N GLU A 77 4.28 3.85 18.94
CA GLU A 77 4.25 4.23 17.52
C GLU A 77 3.11 5.21 17.22
N ILE A 78 1.90 4.98 17.75
CA ILE A 78 0.77 5.90 17.62
C ILE A 78 1.10 7.27 18.22
N LYS A 79 1.78 7.32 19.37
CA LYS A 79 2.22 8.58 19.99
C LYS A 79 3.20 9.32 19.07
N TYR A 80 4.17 8.63 18.49
CA TYR A 80 5.10 9.24 17.53
C TYR A 80 4.40 9.73 16.27
N ALA A 81 3.48 8.95 15.71
CA ALA A 81 2.67 9.37 14.56
C ALA A 81 1.86 10.63 14.88
N ALA A 82 1.23 10.71 16.06
CA ALA A 82 0.50 11.89 16.50
C ALA A 82 1.41 13.11 16.69
N GLN A 83 2.63 12.92 17.17
CA GLN A 83 3.63 14.01 17.26
C GLN A 83 4.04 14.51 15.88
N ASN A 84 4.31 13.61 14.94
CA ASN A 84 4.65 13.96 13.55
C ASN A 84 3.51 14.69 12.84
N ILE A 85 2.25 14.30 13.09
CA ILE A 85 1.09 15.02 12.57
C ILE A 85 1.03 16.45 13.13
N ASN A 86 1.32 16.64 14.41
CA ASN A 86 1.34 17.99 15.01
C ASN A 86 2.47 18.85 14.44
N THR A 87 3.65 18.30 14.16
CA THR A 87 4.75 19.06 13.53
C THR A 87 4.39 19.44 12.10
N LEU A 88 3.87 18.50 11.31
CA LEU A 88 3.38 18.78 9.95
C LEU A 88 2.25 19.83 9.95
N THR A 89 1.36 19.79 10.93
CA THR A 89 0.29 20.79 11.08
C THR A 89 0.85 22.18 11.36
N ASN A 90 1.94 22.28 12.12
CA ASN A 90 2.61 23.56 12.36
C ASN A 90 3.33 24.07 11.11
N GLU A 91 3.98 23.20 10.34
CA GLU A 91 4.60 23.57 9.06
C GLU A 91 3.56 24.03 8.01
N ILE A 92 2.40 23.36 7.96
CA ILE A 92 1.29 23.77 7.07
C ILE A 92 0.75 25.16 7.41
N LYS A 93 0.81 25.60 8.68
CA LYS A 93 0.40 26.96 9.06
C LYS A 93 1.31 28.05 8.48
N GLU A 94 2.53 27.73 8.08
CA GLU A 94 3.46 28.69 7.45
C GLU A 94 3.30 28.79 5.92
N ILE A 95 2.58 27.85 5.30
CA ILE A 95 2.31 27.84 3.86
C ILE A 95 1.48 29.06 3.42
N PRO A 96 0.39 29.46 4.09
CA PRO A 96 -0.39 30.65 3.72
C PRO A 96 0.45 31.93 3.69
N ASP A 97 1.36 32.11 4.65
CA ASP A 97 2.24 33.29 4.71
C ASP A 97 3.28 33.28 3.59
N SER A 98 3.81 32.11 3.27
CA SER A 98 4.74 31.92 2.15
C SER A 98 4.04 32.16 0.80
N ILE A 99 2.82 31.65 0.63
CA ILE A 99 1.99 31.92 -0.55
C ILE A 99 1.69 33.42 -0.66
N LYS A 100 1.31 34.09 0.43
CA LYS A 100 1.04 35.53 0.43
C LYS A 100 2.24 36.37 0.00
N LYS A 101 3.46 35.96 0.38
CA LYS A 101 4.72 36.58 -0.08
C LYS A 101 4.97 36.34 -1.57
N VAL A 102 4.67 35.16 -2.08
CA VAL A 102 4.79 34.86 -3.52
C VAL A 102 3.79 35.68 -4.32
N THR A 103 2.52 35.74 -3.89
CA THR A 103 1.48 36.52 -4.57
C THR A 103 1.84 38.00 -4.64
N SER A 104 2.33 38.59 -3.54
CA SER A 104 2.72 40.00 -3.54
C SER A 104 3.92 40.30 -4.46
N LYS A 105 4.86 39.35 -4.60
CA LYS A 105 6.01 39.47 -5.48
C LYS A 105 5.63 39.29 -6.96
N VAL A 106 4.66 38.42 -7.23
CA VAL A 106 4.05 38.26 -8.56
C VAL A 106 3.27 39.51 -8.95
N ASP A 107 2.44 40.05 -8.06
CA ASP A 107 1.70 41.30 -8.29
C ASP A 107 2.67 42.47 -8.57
N SER A 108 3.77 42.53 -7.83
CA SER A 108 4.82 43.54 -8.05
C SER A 108 5.52 43.38 -9.40
N SER A 109 5.79 42.13 -9.82
CA SER A 109 6.36 41.86 -11.14
C SER A 109 5.39 42.21 -12.27
N ASN A 110 4.10 41.89 -12.11
CA ASN A 110 3.05 42.24 -13.07
C ASN A 110 2.92 43.77 -13.22
N LYS A 111 2.97 44.52 -12.11
CA LYS A 111 3.00 45.98 -12.15
C LYS A 111 4.24 46.54 -12.86
N LEU A 112 5.42 45.94 -12.66
CA LEU A 112 6.63 46.33 -13.38
C LEU A 112 6.51 46.06 -14.89
N LEU A 113 5.95 44.92 -15.28
CA LEU A 113 5.67 44.59 -16.68
C LEU A 113 4.63 45.53 -17.30
N GLU A 114 3.59 45.91 -16.55
CA GLU A 114 2.60 46.89 -16.99
C GLU A 114 3.21 48.28 -17.19
N ASN A 115 4.13 48.69 -16.31
CA ASN A 115 4.86 49.94 -16.47
C ASN A 115 5.82 49.91 -17.66
N LEU A 116 6.54 48.81 -17.87
CA LEU A 116 7.43 48.63 -19.03
C LEU A 116 6.67 48.58 -20.36
N SER A 117 5.48 47.97 -20.39
CA SER A 117 4.62 47.96 -21.58
C SER A 117 4.00 49.32 -21.87
N LYS A 118 3.64 50.10 -20.85
CA LYS A 118 3.21 51.51 -21.00
C LYS A 118 4.35 52.42 -21.46
N GLU A 119 5.57 52.20 -20.98
CA GLU A 119 6.76 52.95 -21.40
C GLU A 119 7.13 52.66 -22.87
N LYS A 120 6.96 51.41 -23.32
CA LYS A 120 7.18 51.01 -24.72
C LYS A 120 6.11 51.53 -25.70
N MET A 121 4.92 51.91 -25.22
CA MET A 121 3.85 52.52 -26.03
C MET A 121 4.05 54.03 -26.28
N LEU A 122 5.04 54.67 -25.65
CA LEU A 122 5.37 56.10 -25.83
C LEU A 122 6.55 56.34 -26.78
N GLY A 123 7.09 55.29 -27.39
CA GLY A 123 8.16 55.41 -28.37
C GLY A 123 8.30 54.17 -29.23
N ASP A 124 7.41 54.00 -30.22
CA ASP A 124 7.77 53.56 -31.57
C ASP A 124 6.55 53.65 -32.49
N ASP A 125 6.59 54.56 -33.45
CA ASP A 125 5.62 54.71 -34.52
C ASP A 125 5.99 53.69 -35.60
N THR A 126 5.52 52.45 -35.51
CA THR A 126 5.46 51.57 -36.70
C THR A 126 4.38 50.51 -36.57
N THR A 127 3.30 50.72 -37.31
CA THR A 127 2.24 49.77 -37.63
C THR A 127 2.79 48.47 -38.22
N HIS A 128 2.57 47.34 -37.54
CA HIS A 128 2.39 46.05 -38.20
C HIS A 128 1.24 45.27 -37.55
N THR A 129 0.10 45.32 -38.23
CA THR A 129 -1.09 44.51 -37.97
C THR A 129 -0.77 43.05 -38.27
N ILE A 130 -0.71 42.20 -37.25
CA ILE A 130 -0.85 40.75 -37.42
C ILE A 130 -2.22 40.36 -36.87
N LYS A 131 -3.11 40.01 -37.79
CA LYS A 131 -4.35 39.29 -37.48
C LYS A 131 -3.96 37.88 -37.08
N THR A 132 -4.35 37.45 -35.88
CA THR A 132 -4.35 36.04 -35.52
C THR A 132 -5.80 35.59 -35.41
N GLU A 133 -6.22 34.82 -36.41
CA GLU A 133 -7.47 34.07 -36.37
C GLU A 133 -7.40 33.02 -35.26
N SER A 134 -8.38 33.06 -34.38
CA SER A 134 -8.58 32.09 -33.30
C SER A 134 -9.23 30.84 -33.89
N SER A 135 -8.55 29.70 -33.81
CA SER A 135 -9.19 28.39 -33.93
C SER A 135 -9.20 27.75 -32.55
N ASP A 136 -10.40 27.57 -32.02
CA ASP A 136 -10.71 26.73 -30.86
C ASP A 136 -10.10 25.34 -31.01
N GLN A 137 -9.19 24.98 -30.10
CA GLN A 137 -8.92 23.60 -29.72
C GLN A 137 -8.68 23.53 -28.22
N THR A 138 -9.47 22.70 -27.55
CA THR A 138 -9.32 22.31 -26.15
C THR A 138 -8.04 21.49 -26.00
N VAL A 139 -6.88 22.15 -25.99
CA VAL A 139 -5.61 21.52 -25.64
C VAL A 139 -5.56 21.48 -24.13
N ALA A 140 -5.76 20.30 -23.53
CA ALA A 140 -5.27 20.04 -22.19
C ALA A 140 -3.76 20.28 -22.25
N THR A 141 -3.31 21.46 -21.81
CA THR A 141 -1.91 21.83 -21.78
C THR A 141 -1.21 20.83 -20.88
N LEU A 142 -0.46 19.90 -21.48
CA LEU A 142 0.47 19.05 -20.77
C LEU A 142 1.33 19.96 -19.88
N THR A 143 1.40 19.61 -18.59
CA THR A 143 2.39 20.11 -17.62
C THR A 143 3.75 20.24 -18.30
N SER A 144 4.54 21.28 -18.04
CA SER A 144 5.83 21.43 -18.76
C SER A 144 6.81 20.31 -18.41
N ASP A 145 7.78 20.02 -19.29
CA ASP A 145 8.85 19.04 -19.03
C ASP A 145 9.52 19.27 -17.67
N THR A 146 9.79 20.53 -17.32
CA THR A 146 10.37 20.90 -16.03
C THR A 146 9.49 20.48 -14.85
N GLN A 147 8.17 20.61 -14.98
CA GLN A 147 7.22 20.20 -13.94
C GLN A 147 7.11 18.67 -13.86
N ALA A 148 7.12 17.98 -14.99
CA ALA A 148 7.11 16.51 -15.05
C ALA A 148 8.35 15.90 -14.39
N ILE A 149 9.54 16.43 -14.71
CA ILE A 149 10.79 16.00 -14.09
C ILE A 149 10.86 16.40 -12.62
N SER A 150 10.39 17.59 -12.25
CA SER A 150 10.30 17.98 -10.84
C SER A 150 9.35 17.08 -10.05
N PHE A 151 8.24 16.65 -10.64
CA PHE A 151 7.34 15.68 -10.03
C PHE A 151 8.06 14.35 -9.79
N LEU A 152 8.70 13.79 -10.81
CA LEU A 152 9.48 12.55 -10.71
C LEU A 152 10.57 12.65 -9.63
N ASN A 153 11.30 13.76 -9.59
CA ASN A 153 12.37 13.99 -8.61
C ASN A 153 11.89 14.08 -7.16
N ASN A 154 10.64 14.49 -6.94
CA ASN A 154 10.03 14.58 -5.61
C ASN A 154 9.15 13.36 -5.29
N SER A 155 9.14 12.36 -6.17
CA SER A 155 8.31 11.18 -6.01
C SER A 155 8.95 10.18 -5.06
N PRO A 156 8.18 9.57 -4.15
CA PRO A 156 8.69 8.50 -3.30
C PRO A 156 9.05 7.27 -4.15
N PRO A 157 9.99 6.41 -3.71
CA PRO A 157 10.45 5.23 -4.45
C PRO A 157 9.30 4.35 -4.98
N ARG A 158 8.31 4.04 -4.12
CA ARG A 158 7.11 3.28 -4.48
C ARG A 158 6.22 4.00 -5.50
N GLY A 159 6.21 5.33 -5.48
CA GLY A 159 5.52 6.15 -6.49
C GLY A 159 6.22 6.06 -7.85
N CYS A 160 7.55 6.08 -7.87
CA CYS A 160 8.34 5.87 -9.09
C CYS A 160 8.12 4.49 -9.70
N GLU A 161 7.99 3.44 -8.87
CA GLU A 161 7.59 2.11 -9.33
C GLU A 161 6.18 2.12 -9.95
N ALA A 162 5.22 2.83 -9.35
CA ALA A 162 3.88 2.98 -9.91
C ALA A 162 3.94 3.63 -11.31
N LEU A 163 4.72 4.71 -11.45
CA LEU A 163 4.94 5.37 -12.73
C LEU A 163 5.59 4.43 -13.74
N LEU A 164 6.62 3.69 -13.33
CA LEU A 164 7.29 2.72 -14.19
C LEU A 164 6.30 1.67 -14.73
N ILE A 165 5.43 1.12 -13.86
CA ILE A 165 4.38 0.19 -14.27
C ILE A 165 3.45 0.82 -15.32
N ALA A 166 2.97 2.03 -15.08
CA ALA A 166 2.09 2.74 -16.01
C ALA A 166 2.77 3.03 -17.36
N ILE A 167 4.03 3.47 -17.33
CA ILE A 167 4.80 3.80 -18.53
C ILE A 167 5.15 2.54 -19.33
N LEU A 168 5.45 1.42 -18.69
CA LEU A 168 5.65 0.14 -19.38
C LEU A 168 4.35 -0.35 -20.03
N GLY A 169 3.21 -0.26 -19.33
CA GLY A 169 1.91 -0.57 -19.91
C GLY A 169 1.58 0.30 -21.14
N TYR A 170 1.92 1.58 -21.09
CA TYR A 170 1.80 2.52 -22.20
C TYR A 170 2.70 2.13 -23.38
N LYS A 171 4.00 1.88 -23.15
CA LYS A 171 4.98 1.47 -24.19
C LYS A 171 4.55 0.17 -24.88
N GLU A 172 4.07 -0.81 -24.12
CA GLU A 172 3.63 -2.11 -24.63
C GLU A 172 2.21 -2.11 -25.21
N ARG A 173 1.48 -1.00 -25.08
CA ARG A 173 0.05 -0.87 -25.43
C ARG A 173 -0.75 -2.03 -24.83
N THR A 174 -0.57 -2.27 -23.54
CA THR A 174 -1.22 -3.36 -22.79
C THR A 174 -2.04 -2.81 -21.65
N SER A 175 -3.21 -3.41 -21.43
CA SER A 175 -3.93 -3.26 -20.18
C SER A 175 -3.37 -4.23 -19.14
N PHE A 176 -3.23 -3.80 -17.90
CA PHE A 176 -2.68 -4.62 -16.81
C PHE A 176 -3.52 -4.50 -15.53
N GLU A 177 -3.43 -5.50 -14.66
CA GLU A 177 -4.01 -5.44 -13.32
C GLU A 177 -2.90 -5.23 -12.29
N LEU A 178 -3.04 -4.21 -11.43
CA LEU A 178 -2.01 -3.93 -10.41
C LEU A 178 -1.80 -5.09 -9.45
N SER A 179 -2.84 -5.89 -9.18
CA SER A 179 -2.75 -7.06 -8.28
C SER A 179 -1.86 -8.17 -8.81
N ASP A 180 -1.70 -8.26 -10.14
CA ASP A 180 -0.81 -9.25 -10.77
C ASP A 180 0.66 -8.87 -10.61
N ILE A 181 0.94 -7.57 -10.44
CA ILE A 181 2.29 -6.99 -10.36
C ILE A 181 2.69 -6.77 -8.90
N SER A 182 1.75 -6.38 -8.04
CA SER A 182 2.00 -6.05 -6.64
C SER A 182 0.87 -6.57 -5.75
N GLN A 183 1.23 -7.41 -4.76
CA GLN A 183 0.26 -8.00 -3.83
C GLN A 183 0.17 -7.23 -2.50
N GLY A 184 -0.99 -7.35 -1.84
CA GLY A 184 -1.20 -6.84 -0.48
C GLY A 184 -1.38 -5.31 -0.40
N ASN A 185 -0.87 -4.70 0.68
CA ASN A 185 -1.08 -3.27 1.01
C ASN A 185 -0.54 -2.29 -0.05
N SER A 186 0.33 -2.76 -0.94
CA SER A 186 0.92 -1.96 -2.02
C SER A 186 -0.09 -1.58 -3.10
N TYR A 187 -1.13 -2.40 -3.34
CA TYR A 187 -2.13 -2.13 -4.38
C TYR A 187 -2.83 -0.76 -4.22
N MET A 188 -3.36 -0.49 -3.03
CA MET A 188 -4.10 0.76 -2.73
C MET A 188 -3.20 1.98 -2.90
N TYR A 189 -1.94 1.87 -2.47
CA TYR A 189 -0.97 2.95 -2.58
C TYR A 189 -0.64 3.26 -4.04
N LEU A 190 -0.25 2.23 -4.82
CA LEU A 190 0.11 2.38 -6.23
C LEU A 190 -1.07 2.94 -7.04
N LEU A 191 -2.28 2.45 -6.78
CA LEU A 191 -3.50 2.93 -7.44
C LEU A 191 -3.78 4.41 -7.13
N SER A 192 -3.71 4.78 -5.84
CA SER A 192 -3.94 6.16 -5.40
C SER A 192 -2.89 7.11 -5.98
N TYR A 193 -1.65 6.64 -6.06
CA TYR A 193 -0.55 7.39 -6.64
C TYR A 193 -0.77 7.64 -8.14
N LEU A 194 -1.13 6.61 -8.91
CA LEU A 194 -1.47 6.77 -10.34
C LEU A 194 -2.62 7.74 -10.55
N LEU A 195 -3.66 7.67 -9.70
CA LEU A 195 -4.79 8.59 -9.79
C LEU A 195 -4.37 10.04 -9.53
N ALA A 196 -3.45 10.27 -8.60
CA ALA A 196 -2.87 11.59 -8.35
C ALA A 196 -2.00 12.06 -9.53
N THR A 197 -1.19 11.18 -10.13
CA THR A 197 -0.42 11.48 -11.35
C THR A 197 -1.32 11.86 -12.52
N LYS A 198 -2.47 11.17 -12.66
CA LYS A 198 -3.49 11.53 -13.66
C LYS A 198 -4.10 12.89 -13.39
N ALA A 199 -4.45 13.19 -12.14
CA ALA A 199 -4.95 14.50 -11.74
C ALA A 199 -3.92 15.62 -11.97
N ALA A 200 -2.62 15.31 -11.89
CA ALA A 200 -1.53 16.21 -12.20
C ALA A 200 -1.32 16.47 -13.70
N GLY A 201 -2.06 15.78 -14.59
CA GLY A 201 -1.93 15.95 -16.05
C GLY A 201 -0.68 15.30 -16.65
N LEU A 202 -0.08 14.35 -15.93
CA LEU A 202 1.18 13.70 -16.34
C LEU A 202 0.95 12.36 -17.05
N ILE A 203 -0.14 11.68 -16.74
CA ILE A 203 -0.60 10.48 -17.43
C ILE A 203 -2.11 10.55 -17.61
N ASP A 204 -2.63 9.81 -18.57
CA ASP A 204 -4.05 9.51 -18.66
C ASP A 204 -4.23 8.00 -18.84
N PHE A 205 -5.29 7.47 -18.24
CA PHE A 205 -5.60 6.05 -18.28
C PHE A 205 -7.08 5.79 -18.02
N GLU A 206 -7.56 4.66 -18.53
CA GLU A 206 -8.93 4.18 -18.35
C GLU A 206 -8.96 2.92 -17.48
N TYR A 207 -10.09 2.72 -16.79
CA TYR A 207 -10.42 1.48 -16.10
C TYR A 207 -11.42 0.70 -16.91
N ASP A 208 -11.15 -0.59 -17.14
CA ASP A 208 -12.18 -1.50 -17.64
C ASP A 208 -13.04 -2.10 -16.50
N ALA A 209 -14.10 -2.82 -16.89
CA ALA A 209 -15.00 -3.50 -15.94
C ALA A 209 -14.32 -4.61 -15.12
N LEU A 210 -13.12 -5.05 -15.53
CA LEU A 210 -12.30 -6.06 -14.88
C LEU A 210 -11.16 -5.44 -14.04
N ARG A 211 -11.21 -4.13 -13.77
CA ARG A 211 -10.20 -3.37 -13.00
C ARG A 211 -8.82 -3.30 -13.67
N ARG A 212 -8.75 -3.54 -14.97
CA ARG A 212 -7.51 -3.37 -15.73
C ARG A 212 -7.31 -1.90 -16.06
N ILE A 213 -6.06 -1.46 -15.92
CA ILE A 213 -5.63 -0.12 -16.28
C ILE A 213 -5.05 -0.15 -17.68
N ALA A 214 -5.59 0.70 -18.55
CA ALA A 214 -5.05 0.96 -19.87
C ALA A 214 -4.58 2.42 -19.94
N VAL A 215 -3.27 2.63 -20.01
CA VAL A 215 -2.69 3.98 -20.10
C VAL A 215 -2.84 4.49 -21.53
N THR A 216 -3.55 5.61 -21.69
CA THR A 216 -3.92 6.19 -23.00
C THR A 216 -2.99 7.30 -23.41
N ASN A 217 -2.43 8.03 -22.45
CA ASN A 217 -1.48 9.10 -22.69
C ASN A 217 -0.44 9.17 -21.55
N ALA A 218 0.77 9.58 -21.88
CA ALA A 218 1.83 9.79 -20.90
C ALA A 218 2.74 10.94 -21.34
N HIS A 219 3.14 11.77 -20.38
CA HIS A 219 4.03 12.88 -20.62
C HIS A 219 5.40 12.39 -21.15
N PRO A 220 5.92 12.92 -22.28
CA PRO A 220 7.15 12.41 -22.92
C PRO A 220 8.36 12.34 -21.98
N ALA A 221 8.58 13.37 -21.17
CA ALA A 221 9.68 13.39 -20.21
C ALA A 221 9.62 12.25 -19.18
N LEU A 222 8.42 11.80 -18.78
CA LEU A 222 8.29 10.65 -17.89
C LEU A 222 8.59 9.33 -18.60
N VAL A 223 8.19 9.23 -19.88
CA VAL A 223 8.45 8.04 -20.71
C VAL A 223 9.96 7.79 -20.86
N GLU A 224 10.75 8.87 -20.94
CA GLU A 224 12.20 8.81 -21.09
C GLU A 224 12.93 8.59 -19.76
N GLU A 225 12.53 9.28 -18.70
CA GLU A 225 13.36 9.36 -17.47
C GLU A 225 12.95 8.41 -16.34
N VAL A 226 11.72 7.88 -16.31
CA VAL A 226 11.23 7.11 -15.15
C VAL A 226 12.08 5.86 -14.86
N GLU A 227 12.55 5.17 -15.90
CA GLU A 227 13.33 3.94 -15.76
C GLU A 227 14.71 4.23 -15.16
N ASN A 228 15.41 5.23 -15.68
CA ASN A 228 16.69 5.70 -15.16
C ASN A 228 16.56 6.11 -13.69
N TYR A 229 15.49 6.85 -13.36
CA TYR A 229 15.25 7.33 -12.01
C TYR A 229 15.05 6.18 -11.02
N VAL A 230 14.29 5.14 -11.39
CA VAL A 230 14.10 3.97 -10.53
C VAL A 230 15.41 3.22 -10.32
N ILE A 231 16.22 3.03 -11.37
CA ILE A 231 17.54 2.39 -11.27
C ILE A 231 18.46 3.18 -10.33
N GLU A 232 18.57 4.50 -10.52
CA GLU A 232 19.40 5.35 -9.65
C GLU A 232 18.94 5.30 -8.19
N ASN A 233 17.64 5.34 -7.95
CA ASN A 233 17.09 5.30 -6.61
C ASN A 233 17.35 3.94 -5.92
N ASN A 234 17.29 2.84 -6.68
CA ASN A 234 17.64 1.51 -6.20
C ASN A 234 19.13 1.42 -5.84
N GLU A 235 20.02 1.93 -6.69
CA GLU A 235 21.47 1.97 -6.41
C GLU A 235 21.80 2.81 -5.16
N ARG A 236 21.12 3.95 -4.96
CA ARG A 236 21.27 4.75 -3.72
C ARG A 236 20.84 3.94 -2.49
N THR A 237 19.70 3.25 -2.57
CA THR A 237 19.18 2.43 -1.48
C THR A 237 20.12 1.29 -1.12
N ILE A 238 20.71 0.62 -2.11
CA ILE A 238 21.70 -0.46 -1.89
C ILE A 238 22.93 0.09 -1.15
N LYS A 239 23.42 1.26 -1.56
CA LYS A 239 24.57 1.90 -0.93
C LYS A 239 24.29 2.28 0.52
N ASP A 240 23.08 2.76 0.82
CA ASP A 240 22.68 3.13 2.18
C ASP A 240 22.47 1.91 3.08
N LEU A 241 22.05 0.77 2.51
CA LEU A 241 21.90 -0.51 3.21
C LEU A 241 23.21 -1.27 3.40
N SER A 242 24.28 -0.89 2.70
CA SER A 242 25.60 -1.53 2.77
C SER A 242 26.34 -1.19 4.08
N MET A 243 25.85 -1.72 5.20
CA MET A 243 26.57 -1.72 6.48
C MET A 243 27.67 -2.81 6.49
N PRO A 244 28.77 -2.63 7.26
CA PRO A 244 29.85 -3.60 7.29
C PRO A 244 29.37 -4.94 7.89
N GLY A 245 29.18 -5.95 7.04
CA GLY A 245 28.84 -7.33 7.45
C GLY A 245 27.72 -8.01 6.66
N GLU A 246 26.90 -7.27 5.91
CA GLU A 246 25.94 -7.85 4.96
C GLU A 246 26.54 -7.96 3.56
N SER A 247 26.28 -9.07 2.87
CA SER A 247 26.71 -9.21 1.47
C SER A 247 25.92 -8.23 0.61
N GLU A 248 26.60 -7.29 -0.03
CA GLU A 248 26.05 -6.33 -1.01
C GLU A 248 25.11 -6.99 -2.03
N GLU A 249 25.41 -8.24 -2.38
CA GLU A 249 24.62 -9.07 -3.30
C GLU A 249 23.22 -9.44 -2.76
N SER A 250 23.09 -9.69 -1.45
CA SER A 250 21.78 -9.92 -0.81
C SER A 250 20.91 -8.65 -0.83
N ASN A 251 21.53 -7.48 -0.60
CA ASN A 251 20.84 -6.20 -0.62
C ASN A 251 20.42 -5.82 -2.05
N ARG A 252 21.24 -6.15 -3.05
CA ARG A 252 20.87 -6.02 -4.47
C ARG A 252 19.65 -6.88 -4.82
N VAL A 253 19.63 -8.15 -4.42
CA VAL A 253 18.50 -9.05 -4.70
C VAL A 253 17.21 -8.54 -4.05
N MET A 254 17.29 -8.04 -2.81
CA MET A 254 16.13 -7.51 -2.11
C MET A 254 15.58 -6.23 -2.78
N VAL A 255 16.46 -5.27 -3.09
CA VAL A 255 16.05 -3.97 -3.64
C VAL A 255 15.54 -4.09 -5.08
N TYR A 256 16.16 -4.93 -5.90
CA TYR A 256 15.73 -5.12 -7.29
C TYR A 256 14.60 -6.15 -7.49
N SER A 257 14.16 -6.85 -6.43
CA SER A 257 13.05 -7.81 -6.49
C SER A 257 11.84 -7.23 -7.24
N ASP A 258 11.38 -6.06 -6.82
CA ASP A 258 10.15 -5.46 -7.35
C ASP A 258 10.36 -4.94 -8.78
N TYR A 259 11.53 -4.37 -9.07
CA TYR A 259 11.94 -3.97 -10.42
C TYR A 259 11.92 -5.16 -11.39
N PHE A 260 12.53 -6.30 -11.02
CA PHE A 260 12.54 -7.49 -11.86
C PHE A 260 11.15 -8.12 -12.02
N ASN A 261 10.32 -8.08 -10.99
CA ASN A 261 8.93 -8.55 -11.07
C ASN A 261 8.11 -7.73 -12.08
N ILE A 262 8.24 -6.40 -12.04
CA ILE A 262 7.56 -5.49 -12.98
C ILE A 262 8.00 -5.79 -14.43
N PHE A 263 9.31 -5.83 -14.69
CA PHE A 263 9.82 -6.12 -16.04
C PHE A 263 9.48 -7.54 -16.50
N GLY A 264 9.55 -8.53 -15.61
CA GLY A 264 9.17 -9.91 -15.88
C GLY A 264 7.71 -10.04 -16.32
N TYR A 265 6.81 -9.32 -15.64
CA TYR A 265 5.39 -9.27 -15.99
C TYR A 265 5.17 -8.74 -17.41
N PHE A 266 5.68 -7.55 -17.73
CA PHE A 266 5.48 -6.94 -19.05
C PHE A 266 6.18 -7.72 -20.18
N ASN A 267 7.34 -8.32 -19.92
CA ASN A 267 8.01 -9.20 -20.89
C ASN A 267 7.21 -10.48 -21.16
N SER A 268 6.55 -11.05 -20.15
CA SER A 268 5.66 -12.22 -20.33
C SER A 268 4.43 -11.88 -21.18
N MET A 269 3.82 -10.70 -20.95
CA MET A 269 2.72 -10.15 -21.74
C MET A 269 3.14 -9.91 -23.20
N HIS A 270 4.32 -9.32 -23.41
CA HIS A 270 4.87 -9.08 -24.74
C HIS A 270 5.06 -10.39 -25.53
N LYS A 271 5.63 -11.42 -24.88
CA LYS A 271 5.79 -12.75 -25.50
C LYS A 271 4.44 -13.41 -25.83
N ALA A 272 3.45 -13.27 -24.96
CA ALA A 272 2.10 -13.78 -25.19
C ALA A 272 1.38 -13.09 -26.37
N LYS A 273 1.73 -11.84 -26.71
CA LYS A 273 1.23 -11.17 -27.92
C LYS A 273 1.90 -11.66 -29.21
N ILE A 274 3.10 -12.22 -29.14
CA ILE A 274 3.91 -12.60 -30.30
C ILE A 274 3.78 -14.08 -30.66
N GLN A 275 3.36 -14.93 -29.71
CA GLN A 275 3.03 -16.33 -30.00
C GLN A 275 1.53 -16.46 -30.35
N PRO A 276 1.19 -16.84 -31.61
CA PRO A 276 -0.19 -17.00 -32.06
C PRO A 276 -0.90 -18.21 -31.47
#